data_AF-A0ABC8CSF4-F1
#
_entry.id   AF-A0ABC8CSF4-F1
#
_cell.length_a   1.000
_cell.length_b   1.000
_cell.length_c   1.000
_cell.angle_alpha   90.00
_cell.angle_beta   90.00
_cell.angle_gamma   90.00
#
_symmetry.space_group_name_H-M   'P 1'
#
loop_
_entity.id
_entity.type
_entity.pdbx_description
1 polymer ?
#
loop_
_entity_poly.entity_id
_entity_poly.type
_entity_poly.pdbx_seq_one_letter_code
_entity_poly.pdbx_strand_id
1 'polypeptide(L)'
;MLKILGSIMILLGGVALVIFSIYNNHKEIMKIANKDNNRLKKYFKHKKLLNLIVGFCFVILGIVPILNIYNGDLIGIISLIILFFDKIIEFRIDKKHKETS
;
A
#
# COMPACT_ATOMS: atom_id res chain seq x y z
N MET A 1 -1.34 26.96 -4.06
CA MET A 1 0.01 26.35 -4.05
C MET A 1 0.09 25.13 -3.11
N LEU A 2 -0.28 25.25 -1.82
CA LEU A 2 -0.30 24.15 -0.85
C LEU A 2 -1.12 22.91 -1.26
N LYS A 3 -2.30 23.11 -1.88
CA LYS A 3 -3.18 22.02 -2.33
C LYS A 3 -2.52 21.12 -3.41
N ILE A 4 -1.78 21.72 -4.32
CA ILE A 4 -1.06 21.01 -5.38
C ILE A 4 0.12 20.24 -4.77
N LEU A 5 0.85 20.85 -3.83
CA LEU A 5 1.95 20.21 -3.13
C LEU A 5 1.50 18.94 -2.38
N GLY A 6 0.39 19.02 -1.64
CA GLY A 6 -0.15 17.86 -0.91
C GLY A 6 -0.57 16.73 -1.85
N SER A 7 -1.15 17.07 -2.99
CA SER A 7 -1.54 16.10 -4.03
C SER A 7 -0.34 15.38 -4.63
N ILE A 8 0.73 16.12 -4.92
CA ILE A 8 1.99 15.56 -5.41
C ILE A 8 2.61 14.62 -4.37
N MET A 9 2.57 14.96 -3.07
CA MET A 9 3.07 14.10 -2.01
C MET A 9 2.29 12.79 -1.90
N ILE A 10 0.95 12.84 -1.99
CA ILE A 10 0.10 11.64 -2.01
C ILE A 10 0.42 10.78 -3.24
N LEU A 11 0.57 11.40 -4.40
CA LEU A 11 0.89 10.71 -5.65
C LEU A 11 2.25 10.02 -5.58
N LEU A 12 3.29 10.74 -5.13
CA LEU A 12 4.63 10.18 -4.93
C LEU A 12 4.62 9.04 -3.90
N GLY A 13 3.87 9.18 -2.81
CA GLY A 13 3.68 8.12 -1.82
C GLY A 13 3.04 6.87 -2.42
N GLY A 14 2.00 7.03 -3.24
CA GLY A 14 1.37 5.93 -3.96
C GLY A 14 2.31 5.23 -4.93
N VAL A 15 3.05 6.00 -5.74
CA VAL A 15 4.04 5.46 -6.69
C VAL A 15 5.15 4.70 -5.96
N ALA A 16 5.68 5.26 -4.87
CA ALA A 16 6.71 4.62 -4.06
C ALA A 16 6.22 3.28 -3.48
N LEU A 17 4.99 3.21 -2.97
CA LEU A 17 4.39 1.98 -2.46
C LEU A 17 4.25 0.91 -3.56
N VAL A 18 3.83 1.29 -4.76
CA VAL A 18 3.72 0.36 -5.90
C VAL A 18 5.11 -0.18 -6.27
N ILE A 19 6.11 0.69 -6.44
CA ILE A 19 7.48 0.30 -6.79
C ILE A 19 8.05 -0.63 -5.70
N PHE A 20 7.91 -0.25 -4.43
CA PHE A 20 8.43 -1.02 -3.31
C PHE A 20 7.75 -2.39 -3.19
N SER A 21 6.43 -2.45 -3.40
CA SER A 21 5.65 -3.70 -3.40
C SER A 21 6.09 -4.66 -4.50
N ILE A 22 6.50 -4.14 -5.66
CA ILE A 22 7.03 -4.95 -6.76
C ILE A 22 8.46 -5.42 -6.47
N TYR A 23 9.34 -4.50 -6.06
CA TYR A 23 10.78 -4.75 -5.93
C TYR A 23 11.14 -5.59 -4.69
N ASN A 24 10.61 -5.22 -3.52
CA ASN A 24 11.01 -5.85 -2.26
C ASN A 24 10.48 -7.29 -2.15
N ASN A 25 9.27 -7.52 -2.69
CA ASN A 25 8.67 -8.85 -2.73
C ASN A 25 9.42 -9.83 -3.65
N HIS A 26 10.08 -9.37 -4.73
CA HIS A 26 10.89 -10.26 -5.56
C HIS A 26 12.09 -10.82 -4.77
N LYS A 27 12.77 -9.95 -4.02
CA LYS A 27 13.95 -10.31 -3.23
C LYS A 27 13.60 -11.23 -2.04
N GLU A 28 12.47 -10.97 -1.38
CA GLU A 28 12.00 -11.81 -0.27
C GLU A 28 11.46 -13.16 -0.76
N ILE A 29 10.63 -13.21 -1.81
CA ILE A 29 10.16 -14.48 -2.38
C ILE A 29 11.32 -15.34 -2.87
N MET A 30 12.34 -14.74 -3.49
CA MET A 30 13.51 -15.48 -3.97
C MET A 30 14.33 -16.08 -2.82
N LYS A 31 14.43 -15.39 -1.66
CA LYS A 31 15.04 -15.97 -0.45
C LYS A 31 14.19 -17.10 0.16
N ILE A 32 12.87 -17.03 0.05
CA ILE A 32 11.93 -18.01 0.62
C ILE A 32 11.78 -19.22 -0.30
N ALA A 33 11.92 -19.10 -1.61
CA ALA A 33 11.88 -20.25 -2.52
C ALA A 33 12.95 -21.32 -2.18
N ASN A 34 14.05 -20.92 -1.54
CA ASN A 34 15.08 -21.83 -1.03
C ASN A 34 14.74 -22.52 0.31
N LYS A 35 13.69 -22.07 1.02
CA LYS A 35 13.21 -22.68 2.27
C LYS A 35 11.74 -23.01 2.10
N ASP A 36 11.42 -24.28 1.97
CA ASP A 36 10.11 -24.86 1.64
C ASP A 36 8.97 -24.45 2.59
N ASN A 37 8.60 -23.17 2.59
CA ASN A 37 7.74 -22.54 3.58
C ASN A 37 6.58 -21.85 2.86
N ASN A 38 5.71 -22.68 2.29
CA ASN A 38 4.52 -22.28 1.53
C ASN A 38 3.62 -21.28 2.31
N ARG A 39 3.63 -21.33 3.66
CA ARG A 39 2.89 -20.39 4.52
C ARG A 39 3.47 -18.98 4.47
N LEU A 40 4.79 -18.86 4.59
CA LEU A 40 5.50 -17.58 4.50
C LEU A 40 5.25 -16.95 3.12
N LYS A 41 5.35 -17.75 2.05
CA LYS A 41 5.05 -17.32 0.67
C LYS A 41 3.63 -16.76 0.53
N LYS A 42 2.64 -17.39 1.18
CA LYS A 42 1.25 -16.91 1.17
C LYS A 42 1.09 -15.59 1.94
N TYR A 43 1.76 -15.43 3.08
CA TYR A 43 1.78 -14.19 3.85
C TYR A 43 2.35 -13.02 3.03
N PHE A 44 3.54 -13.18 2.43
CA PHE A 44 4.15 -12.15 1.59
C PHE A 44 3.30 -11.80 0.36
N LYS A 45 2.64 -12.81 -0.24
CA LYS A 45 1.71 -12.56 -1.36
C LYS A 45 0.52 -11.67 -0.94
N HIS A 46 -0.07 -11.91 0.23
CA HIS A 46 -1.16 -11.09 0.75
C HIS A 46 -0.69 -9.67 1.09
N LYS A 47 0.47 -9.54 1.73
CA LYS A 47 1.07 -8.23 2.06
C LYS A 47 1.40 -7.42 0.81
N LYS A 48 1.97 -8.05 -0.22
CA LYS A 48 2.20 -7.43 -1.53
C LYS A 48 0.91 -6.92 -2.16
N LEU A 49 -0.14 -7.76 -2.18
CA LEU A 49 -1.41 -7.39 -2.80
C LEU A 49 -2.03 -6.18 -2.09
N LEU A 50 -1.98 -6.15 -0.75
CA LEU A 50 -2.44 -5.02 0.05
C LEU A 50 -1.69 -3.73 -0.30
N ASN A 51 -0.35 -3.77 -0.28
CA ASN A 51 0.48 -2.60 -0.62
C ASN A 51 0.25 -2.10 -2.05
N LEU A 52 0.01 -3.01 -3.00
CA LEU A 52 -0.33 -2.66 -4.39
C LEU A 52 -1.68 -1.94 -4.46
N ILE A 53 -2.71 -2.46 -3.80
CA ILE A 53 -4.05 -1.86 -3.78
C ILE A 53 -3.97 -0.45 -3.17
N VAL A 54 -3.35 -0.32 -2.00
CA VAL A 54 -3.21 0.98 -1.30
C VAL A 54 -2.39 1.97 -2.12
N GLY A 55 -1.28 1.50 -2.72
CA GLY A 55 -0.46 2.32 -3.61
C GLY A 55 -1.25 2.85 -4.81
N PHE A 56 -2.02 1.99 -5.49
CA PHE A 56 -2.89 2.41 -6.59
C PHE A 56 -3.98 3.39 -6.14
N CYS A 57 -4.60 3.17 -4.98
CA CYS A 57 -5.58 4.11 -4.42
C CYS A 57 -4.97 5.50 -4.24
N PHE A 58 -3.74 5.60 -3.72
CA PHE A 58 -3.05 6.88 -3.57
C PHE A 58 -2.64 7.52 -4.87
N VAL A 59 -2.22 6.74 -5.88
CA VAL A 59 -1.95 7.31 -7.21
C VAL A 59 -3.22 7.95 -7.78
N ILE A 60 -4.35 7.24 -7.73
CA ILE A 60 -5.64 7.75 -8.21
C ILE A 60 -6.04 9.01 -7.43
N LEU A 61 -5.99 8.96 -6.10
CA LEU A 61 -6.33 10.09 -5.24
C LEU A 61 -5.40 11.29 -5.42
N GLY A 62 -4.14 11.07 -5.78
CA GLY A 62 -3.19 12.14 -6.08
C GLY A 62 -3.47 12.83 -7.42
N ILE A 63 -4.09 12.15 -8.40
CA ILE A 63 -4.42 12.69 -9.72
C ILE A 63 -5.73 13.51 -9.69
N VAL A 64 -6.73 13.05 -8.94
CA VAL A 64 -8.06 13.70 -8.84
C VAL A 64 -8.02 15.22 -8.55
N PRO A 65 -7.22 15.74 -7.61
CA PRO A 65 -7.14 17.17 -7.32
C PRO A 65 -6.30 17.95 -8.33
N ILE A 66 -5.38 17.30 -9.06
CA ILE A 66 -4.64 17.90 -10.19
C ILE A 66 -5.61 18.20 -11.33
N LEU A 67 -6.58 17.32 -11.55
CA LEU A 67 -7.66 17.50 -12.54
C LEU A 67 -8.76 18.46 -12.05
N ASN A 68 -8.63 19.03 -10.84
CA ASN A 68 -9.58 19.95 -10.21
C ASN A 68 -11.02 19.38 -10.09
N ILE A 69 -11.15 18.05 -10.05
CA ILE A 69 -12.45 17.35 -10.04
C ILE A 69 -13.06 17.35 -8.62
N TYR A 70 -12.24 17.30 -7.58
CA TYR A 70 -12.67 17.26 -6.17
C TYR A 70 -11.84 18.15 -5.26
N ASN A 71 -12.45 18.50 -4.12
CA ASN A 71 -11.83 19.34 -3.10
C ASN A 71 -10.69 18.59 -2.38
N GLY A 72 -9.51 19.20 -2.29
CA GLY A 72 -8.30 18.56 -1.74
C GLY A 72 -8.43 18.10 -0.28
N ASP A 73 -9.25 18.78 0.51
CA ASP A 73 -9.48 18.42 1.93
C ASP A 73 -10.23 17.09 2.05
N LEU A 74 -11.20 16.84 1.17
CA LEU A 74 -11.94 15.57 1.10
C LEU A 74 -11.00 14.42 0.73
N ILE A 75 -10.05 14.66 -0.17
CA ILE A 75 -9.06 13.69 -0.61
C ILE A 75 -8.07 13.36 0.52
N GLY A 76 -7.69 14.35 1.32
CA GLY A 76 -6.90 14.14 2.53
C GLY A 76 -7.63 13.22 3.52
N ILE A 77 -8.92 13.46 3.76
CA ILE A 77 -9.74 12.63 4.66
C ILE A 77 -9.85 11.19 4.12
N ILE A 78 -10.13 11.01 2.83
CA ILE A 78 -10.21 9.69 2.20
C ILE A 78 -8.87 8.96 2.31
N SER A 79 -7.76 9.67 2.11
CA SER A 79 -6.41 9.11 2.22
C SER A 79 -6.12 8.60 3.64
N LEU A 80 -6.52 9.36 4.67
CA LEU A 80 -6.39 8.95 6.07
C LEU A 80 -7.23 7.71 6.39
N ILE A 81 -8.47 7.64 5.87
CA ILE A 81 -9.34 6.47 6.04
C ILE A 81 -8.70 5.23 5.41
N ILE A 82 -8.13 5.36 4.21
CA ILE A 82 -7.43 4.25 3.54
C ILE A 82 -6.23 3.77 4.36
N LEU A 83 -5.42 4.69 4.91
CA LEU A 83 -4.30 4.31 5.79
C LEU A 83 -4.75 3.58 7.05
N PHE A 84 -5.85 4.04 7.64
CA PHE A 84 -6.40 3.41 8.83
C PHE A 84 -6.83 1.97 8.54
N PHE A 85 -7.55 1.75 7.44
CA PHE A 85 -7.94 0.40 7.03
C PHE A 85 -6.75 -0.47 6.64
N ASP A 86 -5.76 0.08 5.94
CA ASP A 86 -4.51 -0.61 5.61
C ASP A 86 -3.83 -1.15 6.88
N LYS A 87 -3.70 -0.32 7.93
CA LYS A 87 -3.11 -0.74 9.20
C LYS A 87 -3.93 -1.81 9.92
N ILE A 88 -5.26 -1.73 9.88
CA ILE A 88 -6.13 -2.77 10.45
C ILE A 88 -5.96 -4.10 9.71
N ILE A 89 -5.90 -4.07 8.38
CA ILE A 89 -5.73 -5.27 7.57
C ILE A 89 -4.33 -5.86 7.77
N GLU A 90 -3.29 -5.03 7.78
CA GLU A 90 -1.91 -5.43 8.07
C GLU A 90 -1.83 -6.12 9.44
N PHE A 91 -2.40 -5.50 10.48
CA PHE A 91 -2.46 -6.08 11.83
C PHE A 91 -3.17 -7.44 11.85
N ARG A 92 -4.29 -7.59 11.13
CA ARG A 92 -5.01 -8.86 11.04
C ARG A 92 -4.20 -9.94 10.32
N ILE A 93 -3.49 -9.60 9.26
CA ILE A 93 -2.63 -10.53 8.51
C ILE A 93 -1.47 -10.99 9.40
N ASP A 94 -0.82 -10.06 10.11
CA ASP A 94 0.29 -10.34 11.02
C ASP A 94 -0.14 -11.22 12.20
N LYS A 95 -1.28 -10.88 12.83
CA LYS A 95 -1.85 -11.69 13.91
C LYS A 95 -2.11 -13.12 13.45
N LYS A 96 -2.74 -13.30 12.29
CA LYS A 96 -3.02 -14.62 11.73
C LYS A 96 -1.74 -15.42 11.46
N HIS A 97 -0.68 -14.76 11.00
CA HIS A 97 0.61 -15.41 10.77
C HIS A 97 1.29 -15.86 12.08
N LYS A 98 1.22 -15.04 13.14
CA LYS A 98 1.77 -15.37 14.47
C LYS A 98 0.99 -16.47 15.18
N GLU A 99 -0.33 -16.50 15.07
CA GLU A 99 -1.17 -17.55 15.68
C GLU A 99 -1.01 -18.92 15.01
N THR A 100 -0.44 -18.99 13.80
CA THR A 100 -0.24 -20.24 13.05
C THR A 100 1.23 -20.64 12.85
N SER A 101 2.16 -19.96 13.53
CA SER A 101 3.59 -20.35 13.67
C SER A 101 3.85 -20.95 15.04
#